data_AF-A0A1Y4GDS7-F1
#
_entry.id   AF-A0A1Y4GDS7-F1
#
_cell.length_a   1.000
_cell.length_b   1.000
_cell.length_c   1.000
_cell.angle_alpha   90.00
_cell.angle_beta   90.00
_cell.angle_gamma   90.00
#
_symmetry.space_group_name_H-M   'P 1'
#
loop_
_entity.id
_entity.type
_entity.pdbx_description
1 polymer ?
#
loop_
_entity_poly.entity_id
_entity_poly.type
_entity_poly.pdbx_seq_one_letter_code
_entity_poly.pdbx_strand_id
1 'polypeptide(L)'
;MADNTELGEALDWDDEVSDEGGFTLLPAGTYPFEVAKVEKEYFEGSNKMAPCPRAAVTLNVLTDTGWVPLVDRLMLNTKTAWRVARFFESLGFEKEPNAEGKMVMRPHWNEIVGRQGWAKIKVRTYAKKDGGEGEANDVDTYLRPAEWPERPEPAQTSIPVHEQPAPAQPAHQSWDM
;
A
#
# COMPACT_ATOMS: atom_id res chain seq x y z
N MET A 1 -3.12 23.97 41.10
CA MET A 1 -4.11 23.57 40.09
C MET A 1 -3.28 23.30 38.84
N ALA A 2 -3.16 22.04 38.41
CA ALA A 2 -2.38 21.72 37.22
C ALA A 2 -3.30 21.90 36.01
N ASP A 3 -2.97 22.86 35.15
CA ASP A 3 -3.66 23.14 33.90
C ASP A 3 -3.48 21.97 32.93
N ASN A 4 -4.60 21.33 32.59
CA ASN A 4 -4.69 20.09 31.83
C ASN A 4 -4.73 20.35 30.31
N THR A 5 -3.93 21.32 29.84
CA THR A 5 -4.00 21.87 28.47
C THR A 5 -3.29 21.01 27.43
N GLU A 6 -2.62 19.91 27.83
CA GLU A 6 -1.81 19.05 26.95
C GLU A 6 -2.52 17.78 26.44
N LEU A 7 -3.77 17.50 26.84
CA LEU A 7 -4.49 16.26 26.46
C LEU A 7 -5.42 16.42 25.24
N GLY A 8 -5.59 17.63 24.71
CA GLY A 8 -6.59 17.93 23.69
C GLY A 8 -8.00 18.06 24.26
N GLU A 9 -8.90 18.65 23.46
CA GLU A 9 -10.31 18.85 23.82
C GLU A 9 -11.20 17.78 23.16
N ALA A 10 -12.29 17.40 23.83
CA ALA A 10 -13.24 16.44 23.29
C ALA A 10 -14.04 17.08 22.14
N LEU A 11 -14.13 16.40 21.00
CA LEU A 11 -14.96 16.80 19.86
C LEU A 11 -16.39 16.27 20.06
N ASP A 12 -17.39 17.10 19.79
CA ASP A 12 -18.80 16.70 19.79
C ASP A 12 -19.19 16.00 18.47
N TRP A 13 -20.37 15.38 18.42
CA TRP A 13 -20.82 14.63 17.24
C TRP A 13 -21.11 15.52 16.03
N ASP A 14 -21.41 16.79 16.25
CA ASP A 14 -21.66 17.79 15.21
C ASP A 14 -20.46 18.72 14.97
N ASP A 15 -19.32 18.48 15.64
CA ASP A 15 -18.11 19.29 15.44
C ASP A 15 -17.54 19.06 14.03
N GLU A 16 -17.24 20.17 13.34
CA GLU A 16 -16.60 20.14 12.03
C GLU A 16 -15.11 19.80 12.21
N VAL A 17 -14.78 18.52 12.10
CA VAL A 17 -13.40 18.05 12.15
C VAL A 17 -12.71 18.32 10.82
N SER A 18 -11.92 19.39 10.76
CA SER A 18 -11.00 19.63 9.64
C SER A 18 -9.71 18.85 9.85
N ASP A 19 -9.65 17.62 9.34
CA ASP A 19 -8.37 16.97 9.07
C ASP A 19 -7.74 17.72 7.89
N GLU A 20 -6.88 18.70 8.17
CA GLU A 20 -5.96 19.27 7.19
C GLU A 20 -4.90 18.22 6.81
N GLY A 21 -5.35 17.05 6.34
CA GLY A 21 -4.54 15.86 6.04
C GLY A 21 -3.20 16.28 5.48
N GLY A 22 -2.19 16.26 6.34
CA GLY A 22 -0.97 17.03 6.13
C GLY A 22 -0.30 16.56 4.85
N PHE A 23 -0.20 17.43 3.85
CA PHE A 23 0.49 17.11 2.62
C PHE A 23 1.98 16.94 2.93
N THR A 24 2.40 15.69 3.09
CA THR A 24 3.78 15.34 3.44
C THR A 24 4.52 14.94 2.17
N LEU A 25 5.53 15.71 1.78
CA LEU A 25 6.41 15.36 0.66
C LEU A 25 7.29 14.17 1.04
N LEU A 26 7.24 13.13 0.21
CA LEU A 26 8.03 11.93 0.37
C LEU A 26 9.32 12.07 -0.44
N PRO A 27 10.50 11.75 0.15
CA PRO A 27 11.71 11.57 -0.63
C PRO A 27 11.49 10.57 -1.76
N ALA A 28 12.19 10.75 -2.87
CA ALA A 28 12.14 9.76 -3.96
C ALA A 28 12.69 8.42 -3.45
N GLY A 29 11.90 7.36 -3.59
CA GLY A 29 12.22 6.09 -2.94
C GLY A 29 11.24 4.98 -3.26
N THR A 30 11.47 3.81 -2.67
CA THR A 30 10.60 2.63 -2.82
C THR A 30 9.90 2.39 -1.50
N TYR A 31 8.56 2.39 -1.51
CA TYR A 31 7.75 2.34 -0.31
C TYR A 31 6.70 1.23 -0.40
N PRO A 32 6.39 0.57 0.73
CA PRO A 32 5.19 -0.24 0.84
C PRO A 32 3.97 0.68 0.89
N PHE A 33 2.86 0.22 0.33
CA PHE A 33 1.60 0.93 0.39
C PHE A 33 0.45 -0.03 0.64
N GLU A 34 -0.65 0.51 1.17
CA GLU A 34 -1.94 -0.15 1.26
C GLU A 34 -2.98 0.66 0.47
N VAL A 35 -3.88 -0.02 -0.23
CA VAL A 35 -4.98 0.66 -0.94
C VAL A 35 -6.09 1.00 0.06
N ALA A 36 -6.29 2.29 0.33
CA ALA A 36 -7.28 2.77 1.28
C ALA A 36 -8.67 2.94 0.65
N LYS A 37 -8.73 3.52 -0.57
CA LYS A 37 -9.98 3.85 -1.25
C LYS A 37 -9.79 3.86 -2.75
N VAL A 38 -10.88 3.57 -3.47
CA VAL A 38 -10.93 3.66 -4.92
C VAL A 38 -12.19 4.40 -5.33
N GLU A 39 -12.05 5.42 -6.15
CA GLU A 39 -13.14 6.21 -6.68
C GLU A 39 -13.16 6.14 -8.20
N LYS A 40 -14.36 5.90 -8.74
CA LYS A 40 -14.57 5.92 -10.19
C LYS A 40 -14.78 7.36 -10.62
N GLU A 41 -13.91 7.83 -11.48
CA GLU A 41 -13.97 9.17 -12.04
C GLU A 41 -13.97 9.10 -13.57
N TYR A 42 -14.15 10.25 -14.21
CA TYR A 42 -14.06 10.38 -15.65
C TYR A 42 -13.03 11.46 -16.03
N PHE A 43 -12.28 11.21 -17.09
CA PHE A 43 -11.36 12.17 -17.67
C PHE A 43 -11.92 12.68 -19.00
N GLU A 44 -12.10 13.99 -19.10
CA GLU A 44 -12.65 14.68 -20.28
C GLU A 44 -11.72 14.68 -21.50
N GLY A 45 -10.51 14.15 -21.36
CA GLY A 45 -9.51 14.13 -22.42
C GLY A 45 -8.57 15.33 -22.37
N SER A 46 -7.58 15.29 -23.26
CA SER A 46 -6.61 16.35 -23.49
C SER A 46 -6.06 16.24 -24.91
N ASN A 47 -5.23 17.20 -25.30
CA ASN A 47 -4.49 17.15 -26.57
C ASN A 47 -3.62 15.88 -26.73
N LYS A 48 -3.30 15.15 -25.64
CA LYS A 48 -2.43 13.97 -25.65
C LYS A 48 -3.18 12.63 -25.46
N MET A 49 -4.44 12.68 -25.01
CA MET A 49 -5.20 11.51 -24.62
C MET A 49 -6.71 11.74 -24.78
N ALA A 50 -7.40 10.79 -25.41
CA ALA A 50 -8.86 10.82 -25.55
C ALA A 50 -9.56 10.74 -24.18
N PRO A 51 -10.81 11.25 -24.08
CA PRO A 51 -11.63 11.04 -22.88
C PRO A 51 -11.75 9.56 -22.55
N CYS A 52 -11.67 9.24 -21.26
CA CYS A 52 -11.76 7.87 -20.78
C CYS A 52 -12.14 7.82 -19.29
N PRO A 53 -12.69 6.69 -18.81
CA PRO A 53 -12.82 6.45 -17.39
C PRO A 53 -11.44 6.48 -16.69
N ARG A 54 -11.41 6.90 -15.43
CA ARG A 54 -10.20 6.82 -14.59
C ARG A 54 -10.56 6.33 -13.20
N ALA A 55 -9.62 5.67 -12.54
CA ALA A 55 -9.74 5.32 -11.12
C ALA A 55 -8.83 6.23 -10.31
N ALA A 56 -9.40 6.99 -9.38
CA ALA A 56 -8.61 7.63 -8.33
C ALA A 56 -8.41 6.63 -7.20
N VAL A 57 -7.17 6.21 -6.99
CA VAL A 57 -6.80 5.25 -5.97
C VAL A 57 -6.06 5.99 -4.87
N THR A 58 -6.62 6.01 -3.67
CA THR A 58 -5.96 6.50 -2.47
C THR A 58 -5.10 5.39 -1.89
N LEU A 59 -3.79 5.62 -1.86
CA LEU A 59 -2.78 4.76 -1.29
C LEU A 59 -2.33 5.34 0.05
N ASN A 60 -2.31 4.53 1.10
CA ASN A 60 -1.62 4.86 2.32
C ASN A 60 -0.19 4.34 2.17
N VAL A 61 0.78 5.25 2.00
CA VAL A 61 2.19 4.91 1.87
C VAL A 61 2.79 4.82 3.27
N LEU A 62 3.44 3.71 3.60
CA LEU A 62 4.08 3.52 4.90
C LEU A 62 5.49 4.11 4.87
N THR A 63 5.78 5.02 5.80
CA THR A 63 7.10 5.60 6.04
C THR A 63 7.53 5.36 7.48
N ASP A 64 8.76 5.73 7.82
CA ASP A 64 9.28 5.64 9.19
C ASP A 64 8.51 6.52 10.19
N THR A 65 7.83 7.56 9.70
CA THR A 65 7.06 8.51 10.51
C THR A 65 5.57 8.20 10.56
N GLY A 66 5.10 7.20 9.79
CA GLY A 66 3.69 6.78 9.77
C GLY A 66 3.13 6.62 8.36
N TRP A 67 1.80 6.68 8.26
CA TRP A 67 1.08 6.55 7.00
C TRP A 67 0.89 7.91 6.34
N VAL A 68 1.25 8.02 5.06
CA VAL A 68 1.05 9.21 4.25
C VAL A 68 0.05 8.91 3.13
N PRO A 69 -1.11 9.58 3.08
CA PRO A 69 -2.08 9.39 2.00
C PRO A 69 -1.56 9.99 0.68
N LEU A 70 -1.67 9.22 -0.40
CA LEU A 70 -1.28 9.59 -1.75
C LEU A 70 -2.37 9.16 -2.73
N VAL A 71 -2.83 10.07 -3.58
CA VAL A 71 -3.83 9.73 -4.62
C VAL A 71 -3.17 9.55 -5.98
N ASP A 72 -3.19 8.33 -6.51
CA ASP A 72 -2.79 8.05 -7.90
C ASP A 72 -4.03 7.94 -8.80
N ARG A 73 -3.94 8.48 -10.02
CA ARG A 73 -5.05 8.46 -10.99
C ARG A 73 -4.72 7.55 -12.16
N LEU A 74 -5.30 6.36 -12.15
CA LEU A 74 -5.10 5.34 -13.17
C LEU A 74 -6.07 5.56 -14.33
N MET A 75 -5.51 5.96 -15.48
CA MET A 75 -6.25 6.18 -16.71
C MET A 75 -6.61 4.85 -17.38
N LEU A 76 -7.89 4.61 -17.64
CA LEU A 76 -8.37 3.39 -18.30
C LEU A 76 -8.37 3.57 -19.82
N ASN A 77 -7.18 3.76 -20.37
CA ASN A 77 -6.91 3.97 -21.79
C ASN A 77 -5.88 2.94 -22.30
N THR A 78 -5.94 2.56 -23.58
CA THR A 78 -5.00 1.60 -24.18
C THR A 78 -3.53 2.05 -24.07
N LYS A 79 -3.25 3.37 -24.09
CA LYS A 79 -1.89 3.92 -23.90
C LYS A 79 -1.33 3.67 -22.50
N THR A 80 -2.19 3.53 -21.50
CA THR A 80 -1.85 3.37 -20.08
C THR A 80 -2.28 2.02 -19.51
N ALA A 81 -2.78 1.12 -20.37
CA ALA A 81 -3.23 -0.22 -19.96
C ALA A 81 -2.11 -1.01 -19.27
N TRP A 82 -0.86 -0.80 -19.68
CA TRP A 82 0.31 -1.41 -19.02
C TRP A 82 0.47 -0.96 -17.56
N ARG A 83 0.18 0.32 -17.25
CA ARG A 83 0.27 0.86 -15.88
C ARG A 83 -0.84 0.31 -15.01
N VAL A 84 -2.05 0.18 -15.55
CA VAL A 84 -3.17 -0.49 -14.85
C VAL A 84 -2.82 -1.95 -14.58
N ALA A 85 -2.30 -2.67 -15.58
CA ALA A 85 -1.87 -4.05 -15.39
C ALA A 85 -0.82 -4.17 -14.29
N ARG A 86 0.18 -3.28 -14.32
CA ARG A 86 1.27 -3.22 -13.35
C ARG A 86 0.80 -2.96 -11.92
N PHE A 87 -0.21 -2.10 -11.74
CA PHE A 87 -0.84 -1.85 -10.45
C PHE A 87 -1.48 -3.12 -9.87
N PHE A 88 -2.28 -3.84 -10.65
CA PHE A 88 -2.89 -5.10 -10.18
C PHE A 88 -1.83 -6.17 -9.93
N GLU A 89 -0.81 -6.28 -10.79
CA GLU A 89 0.32 -7.18 -10.54
C GLU A 89 1.02 -6.87 -9.21
N SER A 90 1.17 -5.58 -8.85
CA SER A 90 1.77 -5.21 -7.55
C SER A 90 0.96 -5.60 -6.34
N LEU A 91 -0.34 -5.87 -6.50
CA LEU A 91 -1.24 -6.35 -5.46
C LEU A 91 -1.39 -7.89 -5.45
N GLY A 92 -0.56 -8.57 -6.25
CA GLY A 92 -0.54 -10.02 -6.38
C GLY A 92 -1.61 -10.61 -7.30
N PHE A 93 -2.28 -9.81 -8.13
CA PHE A 93 -3.17 -10.36 -9.15
C PHE A 93 -2.37 -10.90 -10.34
N GLU A 94 -2.82 -12.02 -10.87
CA GLU A 94 -2.20 -12.67 -12.02
C GLU A 94 -2.96 -12.33 -13.31
N LYS A 95 -2.28 -12.51 -14.45
CA LYS A 95 -2.93 -12.39 -15.75
C LYS A 95 -3.65 -13.68 -16.07
N GLU A 96 -4.83 -13.54 -16.66
CA GLU A 96 -5.68 -14.66 -17.06
C GLU A 96 -5.81 -14.70 -18.58
N PRO A 97 -5.99 -15.88 -19.20
CA PRO A 97 -6.25 -15.95 -20.63
C PRO A 97 -7.63 -15.32 -20.95
N ASN A 98 -7.67 -14.50 -22.00
CA ASN A 98 -8.93 -14.07 -22.61
C ASN A 98 -9.50 -15.18 -23.51
N ALA A 99 -10.65 -14.92 -24.16
CA ALA A 99 -11.29 -15.87 -25.08
C ALA A 99 -10.41 -16.27 -26.29
N GLU A 100 -9.38 -15.48 -26.60
CA GLU A 100 -8.42 -15.71 -27.68
C GLU A 100 -7.11 -16.36 -27.16
N GLY A 101 -7.05 -16.72 -25.87
CA GLY A 101 -5.88 -17.34 -25.23
C GLY A 101 -4.75 -16.36 -24.84
N LYS A 102 -4.95 -15.05 -25.01
CA LYS A 102 -3.96 -14.03 -24.62
C LYS A 102 -4.06 -13.74 -23.13
N MET A 103 -2.92 -13.77 -22.43
CA MET A 103 -2.82 -13.37 -21.02
C MET A 103 -3.12 -11.87 -20.86
N VAL A 104 -4.18 -11.54 -20.13
CA VAL A 104 -4.64 -10.17 -19.87
C VAL A 104 -4.85 -9.95 -18.38
N MET A 105 -4.63 -8.72 -17.91
CA MET A 105 -4.99 -8.34 -16.55
C MET A 105 -6.47 -7.95 -16.52
N ARG A 106 -7.28 -8.64 -15.71
CA ARG A 106 -8.66 -8.25 -15.44
C ARG A 106 -8.69 -7.36 -14.20
N PRO A 107 -9.25 -6.15 -14.29
CA PRO A 107 -9.30 -5.26 -13.12
C PRO A 107 -10.32 -5.73 -12.07
N HIS A 108 -9.84 -6.26 -10.95
CA HIS A 108 -10.66 -6.67 -9.79
C HIS A 108 -10.87 -5.50 -8.81
N TRP A 109 -11.42 -4.38 -9.29
CA TRP A 109 -11.52 -3.12 -8.50
C TRP A 109 -12.23 -3.26 -7.14
N ASN A 110 -13.12 -4.25 -6.98
CA ASN A 110 -13.84 -4.47 -5.72
C ASN A 110 -13.00 -5.22 -4.66
N GLU A 111 -11.86 -5.78 -5.05
CA GLU A 111 -11.04 -6.67 -4.20
C GLU A 111 -9.70 -6.04 -3.80
N ILE A 112 -9.45 -4.79 -4.19
CA ILE A 112 -8.14 -4.14 -3.99
C ILE A 112 -8.03 -3.35 -2.69
N VAL A 113 -9.14 -2.88 -2.10
CA VAL A 113 -9.09 -2.13 -0.84
C VAL A 113 -8.57 -3.04 0.28
N GLY A 114 -7.63 -2.53 1.08
CA GLY A 114 -6.91 -3.28 2.11
C GLY A 114 -5.78 -4.17 1.59
N ARG A 115 -5.60 -4.29 0.27
CA ARG A 115 -4.43 -5.00 -0.28
C ARG A 115 -3.19 -4.11 -0.22
N GLN A 116 -2.05 -4.78 -0.07
CA GLN A 116 -0.74 -4.16 0.05
C GLN A 116 0.11 -4.45 -1.18
N GLY A 117 1.01 -3.52 -1.48
CA GLY A 117 1.96 -3.63 -2.57
C GLY A 117 3.16 -2.72 -2.34
N TRP A 118 4.03 -2.62 -3.34
CA TRP A 118 5.18 -1.73 -3.31
C TRP A 118 5.20 -0.82 -4.53
N ALA A 119 5.56 0.44 -4.31
CA ALA A 119 5.66 1.44 -5.37
C ALA A 119 6.90 2.30 -5.21
N LYS A 120 7.47 2.72 -6.34
CA LYS A 120 8.45 3.79 -6.42
C LYS A 120 7.72 5.12 -6.44
N ILE A 121 8.00 5.97 -5.45
CA ILE A 121 7.46 7.31 -5.33
C ILE A 121 8.52 8.32 -5.77
N LYS A 122 8.09 9.37 -6.46
CA LYS A 122 8.91 10.51 -6.84
C LYS A 122 8.22 11.82 -6.47
N VAL A 123 9.02 12.87 -6.36
CA VAL A 123 8.51 14.25 -6.30
C VAL A 123 8.36 14.77 -7.73
N ARG A 124 7.16 15.21 -8.08
CA ARG A 124 6.86 15.85 -9.36
C ARG A 124 6.69 17.35 -9.14
N THR A 125 7.49 18.14 -9.84
CA THR A 125 7.29 19.59 -9.92
C THR A 125 6.17 19.93 -10.91
N TYR A 126 5.37 20.94 -10.61
CA TYR A 126 4.34 21.46 -11.49
C TYR A 126 4.25 22.98 -11.35
N ALA A 127 3.91 23.66 -12.44
CA ALA A 127 3.63 25.09 -12.41
C ALA A 127 2.29 25.32 -11.70
N LYS A 128 2.30 26.16 -10.66
CA LYS A 128 1.10 26.66 -10.00
C LYS A 128 0.43 27.72 -10.88
N LYS A 129 -0.88 27.93 -10.68
CA LYS A 129 -1.64 28.96 -11.40
C LYS A 129 -1.11 30.37 -11.12
N ASP A 130 -0.52 30.58 -9.95
CA ASP A 130 0.05 31.86 -9.51
C ASP A 130 1.46 32.15 -10.05
N GLY A 131 1.98 31.29 -10.95
CA GLY A 131 3.28 31.49 -11.60
C GLY A 131 4.50 30.94 -10.84
N GLY A 132 4.30 30.38 -9.64
CA GLY A 132 5.35 29.67 -8.89
C GLY A 132 5.42 28.17 -9.22
N GLU A 133 6.41 27.49 -8.66
CA GLU A 133 6.53 26.03 -8.72
C GLU A 133 5.90 25.36 -7.49
N GLY A 134 5.30 24.19 -7.69
CA GLY A 134 4.78 23.33 -6.65
C GLY A 134 5.32 21.93 -6.79
N GLU A 135 5.33 21.20 -5.69
CA GLU A 135 5.78 19.81 -5.62
C GLU A 135 4.62 18.91 -5.19
N ALA A 136 4.54 17.72 -5.78
CA ALA A 136 3.54 16.71 -5.48
C ALA A 136 4.21 15.33 -5.42
N ASN A 137 3.77 14.48 -4.49
CA ASN A 137 4.11 13.06 -4.57
C ASN A 137 3.41 12.44 -5.78
N ASP A 138 4.13 11.60 -6.51
CA ASP A 138 3.63 10.90 -7.68
C ASP A 138 4.12 9.46 -7.66
N VAL A 139 3.25 8.52 -8.06
CA VAL A 139 3.67 7.13 -8.27
C VAL A 139 4.41 7.06 -9.60
N ASP A 140 5.69 6.74 -9.53
CA ASP A 140 6.50 6.50 -10.71
C ASP A 140 6.22 5.12 -11.28
N THR A 141 6.38 4.08 -10.45
CA THR A 141 6.28 2.68 -10.89
C THR A 141 5.79 1.77 -9.77
N TYR A 142 4.73 1.00 -10.01
CA TYR A 142 4.33 -0.11 -9.13
C TYR A 142 5.29 -1.31 -9.31
N LEU A 143 5.57 -2.08 -8.26
CA LEU A 143 6.51 -3.21 -8.27
C LEU A 143 5.79 -4.55 -8.15
N ARG A 144 6.13 -5.53 -8.99
CA ARG A 144 5.63 -6.90 -8.80
C ARG A 144 6.18 -7.48 -7.50
N PRO A 145 5.50 -8.49 -6.90
CA PRO A 145 6.01 -9.22 -5.75
C PRO A 145 7.47 -9.66 -5.85
N ALA A 146 7.91 -10.13 -7.03
CA ALA A 146 9.30 -10.54 -7.27
C ALA A 146 10.32 -9.37 -7.31
N GLU A 147 9.85 -8.13 -7.35
CA GLU A 147 10.67 -6.90 -7.40
C GLU A 147 10.57 -6.11 -6.09
N TRP A 148 9.85 -6.63 -5.10
CA TRP A 148 9.79 -6.03 -3.78
C TRP A 148 11.19 -6.07 -3.16
N PRO A 149 11.62 -5.00 -2.46
CA PRO A 149 12.85 -5.10 -1.69
C PRO A 149 12.71 -6.24 -0.69
N GLU A 150 13.81 -6.95 -0.44
CA GLU A 150 13.85 -7.97 0.59
C GLU A 150 13.36 -7.32 1.89
N ARG A 151 12.20 -7.78 2.39
CA ARG A 151 11.74 -7.41 3.71
C ARG A 151 12.89 -7.76 4.64
N PRO A 152 13.44 -6.84 5.46
CA PRO A 152 14.40 -7.24 6.48
C PRO A 152 13.72 -8.36 7.27
N GLU A 153 14.26 -9.57 7.18
CA GLU A 153 13.74 -10.69 7.94
C GLU A 153 13.65 -10.22 9.40
N PRO A 154 12.52 -10.43 10.10
CA PRO A 154 12.56 -10.28 11.54
C PRO A 154 13.67 -11.20 12.01
N ALA A 155 14.73 -10.62 12.58
CA ALA A 155 15.86 -11.36 13.10
C ALA A 155 15.28 -12.51 13.91
N GLN A 156 15.42 -13.74 13.39
CA GLN A 156 14.96 -14.93 14.06
C GLN A 156 15.75 -15.01 15.36
N THR A 157 15.16 -14.47 16.43
CA THR A 157 15.59 -14.74 17.79
C THR A 157 15.27 -16.21 17.99
N SER A 158 16.24 -17.05 17.65
CA SER A 158 16.24 -18.46 18.01
C SER A 158 16.13 -18.51 19.52
N ILE A 159 14.92 -18.79 20.01
CA ILE A 159 14.71 -19.10 21.41
C ILE A 159 15.41 -20.46 21.60
N PRO A 160 16.46 -20.58 22.44
CA PRO A 160 17.06 -21.86 22.70
C PRO A 160 16.02 -22.74 23.39
N VAL A 161 15.53 -23.77 22.69
CA VAL A 161 14.79 -24.88 23.28
C VAL A 161 15.66 -25.47 24.37
N HIS A 162 15.30 -25.23 25.63
CA HIS A 162 15.83 -26.01 26.75
C HIS A 162 15.23 -27.41 26.62
N GLU A 163 16.09 -28.40 26.39
CA GLU A 163 15.72 -29.81 26.48
C GLU A 163 15.13 -30.10 27.86
N GLN A 164 13.86 -30.48 27.88
CA GLN A 164 13.18 -30.97 29.07
C GLN A 164 13.70 -32.41 29.33
N PRO A 165 14.32 -32.70 30.49
CA PRO A 165 14.79 -34.06 30.78
C PRO A 165 13.60 -35.03 30.88
N ALA A 166 13.75 -36.18 30.21
CA ALA A 166 12.74 -37.24 30.16
C ALA A 166 12.44 -37.81 31.56
N PRO A 167 11.17 -38.11 31.89
CA PRO A 167 10.83 -38.73 33.16
C PRO A 167 11.35 -40.18 33.21
N ALA A 168 12.13 -40.48 34.25
CA ALA A 168 12.63 -41.82 34.54
C ALA A 168 11.47 -42.78 34.84
N GLN A 169 11.38 -43.88 34.08
CA GLN A 169 10.42 -44.95 34.33
C GLN A 169 10.89 -45.81 35.53
N PRO A 170 9.99 -46.23 36.44
CA PRO A 170 10.36 -47.10 37.55
C PRO A 170 10.58 -48.54 37.10
N ALA A 171 11.62 -49.15 37.65
CA ALA A 171 12.02 -50.53 37.40
C ALA A 171 11.00 -51.53 37.97
N HIS A 172 10.43 -52.37 37.10
CA HIS A 172 9.73 -53.58 37.53
C HIS A 172 10.77 -54.64 37.91
N GLN A 173 10.87 -54.94 39.21
CA GLN A 173 11.59 -56.12 39.69
C GLN A 173 10.71 -57.35 39.46
N SER A 174 11.22 -58.28 38.65
CA SER A 174 10.70 -59.63 38.50
C SER A 174 11.07 -60.45 39.74
N TRP A 175 10.07 -61.00 40.41
CA TRP A 175 10.27 -62.08 41.39
C TRP A 175 10.27 -63.41 40.64
N ASP A 176 11.42 -64.08 40.61
CA ASP A 176 11.57 -65.47 40.19
C ASP A 176 11.31 -66.43 41.38
N MET A 177 10.74 -67.59 41.04
CA MET A 177 10.53 -68.77 41.90
C MET A 177 11.83 -69.53 42.16
#